data_AF-A0A345VJC2-F1
#
_entry.id   AF-A0A345VJC2-F1
#
_cell.length_a   1.000
_cell.length_b   1.000
_cell.length_c   1.000
_cell.angle_alpha   90.00
_cell.angle_beta   90.00
_cell.angle_gamma   90.00
#
_symmetry.space_group_name_H-M   'P 1'
#
loop_
_entity.id
_entity.type
_entity.pdbx_description
1 polymer ?
#
loop_
_entity_poly.entity_id
_entity_poly.type
_entity_poly.pdbx_seq_one_letter_code
_entity_poly.pdbx_strand_id
1 'polypeptide(L)'
;MAETFDYVAFAKAFESRYGRPPTAAELEQKVDPLEGIVTYHTPEETQAEIERINASYKPSLSERLKTGLSFVTRNFFRAIMLLIKTPVYLTLFFFNLIKSAIGVLVIWFVSKFMMGWIVGIIAGFIYGFELSNNPFPSPIKEVIDFAFGVDFFQTAVPDFFPNPVLDAWIIGIAIIFLALVTTFSKTEV
;
A
#
# COMPACT_ATOMS: atom_id res chain seq x y z
N MET A 1 -47.37 -15.83 8.41
CA MET A 1 -46.71 -16.77 7.48
C MET A 1 -45.23 -16.51 7.60
N ALA A 2 -44.47 -17.39 8.26
CA ALA A 2 -43.03 -17.25 8.41
C ALA A 2 -42.38 -17.72 7.11
N GLU A 3 -41.58 -16.87 6.47
CA GLU A 3 -40.79 -17.26 5.29
C GLU A 3 -39.81 -18.37 5.70
N THR A 4 -39.99 -19.57 5.16
CA THR A 4 -39.07 -20.69 5.36
C THR A 4 -37.75 -20.37 4.67
N PHE A 5 -36.66 -20.34 5.43
CA PHE A 5 -35.33 -20.01 4.92
C PHE A 5 -34.86 -21.03 3.87
N ASP A 6 -34.53 -20.57 2.67
CA ASP A 6 -34.05 -21.43 1.59
C ASP A 6 -32.54 -21.71 1.75
N TYR A 7 -32.25 -22.81 2.45
CA TYR A 7 -30.88 -23.29 2.67
C TYR A 7 -30.14 -23.64 1.39
N VAL A 8 -30.84 -24.01 0.31
CA VAL A 8 -30.23 -24.36 -0.98
C VAL A 8 -29.76 -23.10 -1.69
N ALA A 9 -30.59 -22.05 -1.68
CA ALA A 9 -30.19 -20.73 -2.19
C ALA A 9 -29.01 -20.17 -1.38
N PHE A 10 -29.04 -20.28 -0.05
CA PHE A 10 -27.95 -19.84 0.81
C PHE A 10 -26.64 -20.59 0.52
N ALA A 11 -26.66 -21.92 0.43
CA ALA A 11 -25.45 -22.71 0.16
C ALA A 11 -24.84 -22.38 -1.21
N LYS A 12 -25.67 -22.19 -2.25
CA LYS A 12 -25.21 -21.74 -3.57
C LYS A 12 -24.61 -20.34 -3.53
N ALA A 13 -25.24 -19.41 -2.81
CA ALA A 13 -24.73 -18.06 -2.65
C ALA A 13 -23.39 -18.05 -1.89
N PHE A 14 -23.30 -18.83 -0.81
CA PHE A 14 -22.09 -18.99 -0.01
C PHE A 14 -20.94 -19.59 -0.83
N GLU A 15 -21.19 -20.67 -1.57
CA GLU A 15 -20.17 -21.29 -2.43
C GLU A 15 -19.75 -20.37 -3.57
N SER A 16 -20.69 -19.61 -4.15
CA SER A 16 -20.36 -18.59 -5.15
C SER A 16 -19.50 -17.46 -4.58
N ARG A 17 -19.70 -17.08 -3.31
CA ARG A 17 -19.00 -15.96 -2.66
C ARG A 17 -17.64 -16.38 -2.09
N TYR A 18 -17.55 -17.57 -1.51
CA TYR A 18 -16.37 -18.05 -0.76
C TYR A 18 -15.62 -19.20 -1.43
N GLY A 19 -16.14 -19.78 -2.52
CA GLY A 19 -15.47 -20.84 -3.28
C GLY A 19 -15.34 -22.18 -2.53
N ARG A 20 -16.09 -22.34 -1.44
CA ARG A 20 -16.19 -23.56 -0.65
C ARG A 20 -17.63 -23.74 -0.16
N PRO A 21 -18.08 -24.98 0.08
CA PRO A 21 -19.36 -25.18 0.76
C PRO A 21 -19.29 -24.63 2.21
N PRO A 22 -20.42 -24.13 2.73
CA PRO A 22 -20.52 -23.71 4.12
C PRO A 22 -20.26 -24.87 5.09
N THR A 23 -19.60 -24.57 6.21
CA THR A 23 -19.34 -25.53 7.30
C THR A 23 -20.63 -25.80 8.07
N ALA A 24 -20.77 -26.96 8.73
CA ALA A 24 -21.96 -27.28 9.52
C ALA A 24 -22.32 -26.17 10.54
N ALA A 25 -21.33 -25.60 11.22
CA ALA A 25 -21.54 -24.47 12.13
C ALA A 25 -22.00 -23.18 11.43
N GLU A 26 -21.53 -22.91 10.20
CA GLU A 26 -21.93 -21.73 9.41
C GLU A 26 -23.34 -21.89 8.82
N LEU A 27 -23.73 -23.14 8.55
CA LEU A 27 -25.06 -23.53 8.10
C LEU A 27 -26.08 -23.46 9.27
N GLU A 28 -25.71 -24.00 10.44
CA GLU A 28 -26.54 -24.02 11.66
C GLU A 28 -26.77 -22.62 12.20
N GLN A 29 -25.74 -21.78 12.21
CA GLN A 29 -25.86 -20.42 12.72
C GLN A 29 -26.40 -19.44 11.67
N LYS A 30 -26.58 -19.87 10.41
CA LYS A 30 -26.95 -19.02 9.26
C LYS A 30 -26.11 -17.74 9.23
N VAL A 31 -24.82 -17.89 9.52
CA VAL A 31 -23.88 -16.78 9.61
C VAL A 31 -23.19 -16.67 8.27
N ASP A 32 -23.51 -15.62 7.52
CA ASP A 32 -22.52 -15.08 6.59
C ASP A 32 -21.42 -14.43 7.46
N PRO A 33 -20.13 -14.82 7.33
CA PRO A 33 -19.02 -14.28 8.11
C PRO A 33 -18.92 -12.75 8.11
N LEU A 34 -19.59 -12.07 7.17
CA LEU A 34 -19.68 -10.61 7.09
C LEU A 34 -21.00 -9.99 7.58
N GLU A 35 -22.12 -10.73 7.63
CA GLU A 35 -23.46 -10.13 7.86
C GLU A 35 -24.13 -10.57 9.17
N GLY A 36 -23.58 -11.54 9.89
CA GLY A 36 -24.09 -11.95 11.22
C GLY A 36 -25.37 -12.79 11.17
N ILE A 37 -25.80 -13.27 12.34
CA ILE A 37 -26.78 -14.36 12.55
C ILE A 37 -28.19 -13.97 12.07
N VAL A 38 -28.76 -14.74 11.13
CA VAL A 38 -30.18 -14.69 10.78
C VAL A 38 -30.92 -15.80 11.54
N THR A 39 -31.52 -15.47 12.68
CA THR A 39 -32.38 -16.34 13.51
C THR A 39 -33.68 -16.73 12.77
N TYR A 40 -34.39 -17.87 12.93
CA TYR A 40 -34.56 -18.89 13.99
C TYR A 40 -34.99 -20.24 13.35
N HIS A 41 -34.60 -21.40 13.87
CA HIS A 41 -35.32 -22.71 13.87
C HIS A 41 -34.80 -23.54 15.06
N THR A 42 -35.60 -24.48 15.57
CA THR A 42 -35.22 -25.28 16.76
C THR A 42 -34.10 -26.29 16.41
N PRO A 43 -33.23 -26.66 17.37
CA PRO A 43 -32.09 -27.55 17.10
C PRO A 43 -32.50 -28.92 16.54
N GLU A 44 -33.71 -29.41 16.87
CA GLU A 44 -34.24 -30.69 16.38
C GLU A 44 -34.65 -30.64 14.91
N GLU A 45 -35.28 -29.54 14.45
CA GLU A 45 -35.64 -29.32 13.04
C GLU A 45 -34.40 -29.17 12.17
N THR A 46 -33.35 -28.55 12.71
CA THR A 46 -32.07 -28.31 12.02
C THR A 46 -31.35 -29.63 11.73
N GLN A 47 -31.38 -30.58 12.67
CA GLN A 47 -30.74 -31.90 12.48
C GLN A 47 -31.49 -32.75 11.45
N ALA A 48 -32.83 -32.79 11.50
CA ALA A 48 -33.64 -33.53 10.54
C ALA A 48 -33.45 -33.02 9.09
N GLU A 49 -33.26 -31.71 8.93
CA GLU A 49 -33.07 -31.10 7.62
C GLU A 49 -31.63 -31.24 7.10
N ILE A 50 -30.62 -31.22 7.98
CA ILE A 50 -29.23 -31.57 7.64
C ILE A 50 -29.12 -33.02 7.18
N GLU A 51 -29.80 -33.96 7.85
CA GLU A 51 -29.84 -35.36 7.42
C GLU A 51 -30.51 -35.51 6.04
N ARG A 52 -31.58 -34.75 5.79
CA ARG A 52 -32.26 -34.71 4.49
C ARG A 52 -31.38 -34.15 3.37
N ILE A 53 -30.59 -33.10 3.65
CA ILE A 53 -29.64 -32.49 2.69
C ILE A 53 -28.47 -33.43 2.43
N ASN A 54 -27.89 -34.05 3.47
CA ASN A 54 -26.83 -35.06 3.30
C ASN A 54 -27.31 -36.30 2.54
N ALA A 55 -28.59 -36.67 2.69
CA ALA A 55 -29.20 -37.74 1.91
C ALA A 55 -29.46 -37.34 0.45
N SER A 56 -29.83 -36.08 0.20
CA SER A 56 -30.25 -35.60 -1.12
C SER A 56 -29.14 -34.99 -1.98
N TYR A 57 -28.03 -34.54 -1.39
CA TYR A 57 -26.92 -33.90 -2.09
C TYR A 57 -25.58 -34.55 -1.76
N LYS A 58 -25.21 -35.57 -2.54
CA LYS A 58 -23.84 -36.10 -2.60
C LYS A 58 -23.20 -35.60 -3.90
N PRO A 59 -22.40 -34.52 -3.87
CA PRO A 59 -21.69 -34.10 -5.06
C PRO A 59 -20.77 -35.24 -5.51
N SER A 60 -20.87 -35.59 -6.79
CA SER A 60 -20.10 -36.70 -7.35
C SER A 60 -18.60 -36.42 -7.21
N LEU A 61 -17.78 -37.48 -7.05
CA LEU A 61 -16.33 -37.31 -7.02
C LEU A 61 -15.83 -36.51 -8.23
N SER A 62 -16.48 -36.63 -9.39
CA SER A 62 -16.14 -35.88 -10.60
C SER A 62 -16.37 -34.37 -10.49
N GLU A 63 -17.45 -33.95 -9.82
CA GLU A 63 -17.76 -32.53 -9.62
C GLU A 63 -16.81 -31.91 -8.59
N ARG A 64 -16.53 -32.64 -7.51
CA ARG A 64 -15.54 -32.22 -6.51
C ARG A 64 -14.14 -32.08 -7.12
N LEU A 65 -13.78 -32.98 -8.04
CA LEU A 65 -12.51 -32.94 -8.77
C LEU A 65 -12.48 -31.79 -9.78
N LYS A 66 -13.57 -31.53 -10.52
CA LYS A 66 -13.66 -30.39 -11.44
C LYS A 66 -13.56 -29.05 -10.70
N THR A 67 -14.24 -28.90 -9.56
CA THR A 67 -14.17 -27.69 -8.75
C THR A 67 -12.77 -27.51 -8.13
N GLY A 68 -12.18 -28.57 -7.59
CA GLY A 68 -10.80 -28.55 -7.09
C GLY A 68 -9.78 -28.22 -8.19
N LEU A 69 -9.92 -28.82 -9.36
CA LEU A 69 -9.02 -28.61 -10.50
C LEU A 69 -9.17 -27.19 -11.07
N SER A 70 -10.39 -26.67 -11.15
CA SER A 70 -10.71 -25.28 -11.54
C SER A 70 -10.10 -24.27 -10.55
N PHE A 71 -10.19 -24.54 -9.25
CA PHE A 71 -9.56 -23.72 -8.22
C PHE A 71 -8.04 -23.72 -8.35
N VAL A 72 -7.44 -24.89 -8.57
CA VAL A 72 -5.99 -25.04 -8.76
C VAL A 72 -5.52 -24.35 -10.03
N THR A 73 -6.19 -24.56 -11.18
CA THR A 73 -5.81 -23.89 -12.43
C THR A 73 -5.99 -22.38 -12.35
N ARG A 74 -7.09 -21.88 -11.78
CA ARG A 74 -7.32 -20.42 -11.63
C ARG A 74 -6.28 -19.76 -10.74
N ASN A 75 -5.91 -20.37 -9.62
CA ASN A 75 -4.86 -19.84 -8.74
C ASN A 75 -3.45 -20.02 -9.34
N PHE A 76 -3.20 -21.11 -10.07
CA PHE A 76 -1.95 -21.36 -10.78
C PHE A 76 -1.72 -20.35 -11.91
N PHE A 77 -2.73 -20.06 -12.73
CA PHE A 77 -2.65 -19.02 -13.76
C PHE A 77 -2.51 -17.63 -13.15
N ARG A 78 -3.18 -17.32 -12.03
CA ARG A 78 -2.93 -16.06 -11.29
C ARG A 78 -1.49 -15.98 -10.79
N ALA A 79 -0.95 -17.05 -10.21
CA ALA A 79 0.43 -17.11 -9.73
C ALA A 79 1.44 -17.01 -10.88
N ILE A 80 1.19 -17.63 -12.03
CA ILE A 80 1.99 -17.47 -13.25
C ILE A 80 1.89 -16.05 -13.79
N MET A 81 0.69 -15.45 -13.82
CA MET A 81 0.53 -14.06 -14.25
C MET A 81 1.29 -13.12 -13.31
N LEU A 82 1.29 -13.40 -12.01
CA LEU A 82 2.05 -12.67 -11.00
C LEU A 82 3.55 -12.89 -11.22
N LEU A 83 3.99 -14.12 -11.47
CA LEU A 83 5.38 -14.48 -11.75
C LEU A 83 5.92 -13.90 -13.07
N ILE A 84 5.08 -13.69 -14.08
CA ILE A 84 5.42 -13.02 -15.35
C ILE A 84 5.34 -11.49 -15.21
N LYS A 85 4.36 -10.96 -14.48
CA LYS A 85 4.24 -9.51 -14.22
C LYS A 85 5.33 -9.01 -13.28
N THR A 86 5.75 -9.79 -12.29
CA THR A 86 6.77 -9.40 -11.30
C THR A 86 8.11 -8.98 -11.92
N PRO A 87 8.73 -9.71 -12.86
CA PRO A 87 9.97 -9.26 -13.48
C PRO A 87 9.78 -7.99 -14.32
N VAL A 88 8.62 -7.81 -14.96
CA VAL A 88 8.31 -6.59 -15.72
C VAL A 88 8.11 -5.39 -14.79
N TYR A 89 7.36 -5.54 -13.70
CA TYR A 89 7.17 -4.48 -12.71
C TYR A 89 8.45 -4.19 -11.92
N LEU A 90 9.27 -5.20 -11.63
CA LEU A 90 10.54 -5.03 -10.93
C LEU A 90 11.55 -4.29 -11.81
N THR A 91 11.61 -4.58 -13.12
CA THR A 91 12.47 -3.85 -14.05
C THR A 91 11.98 -2.42 -14.27
N LEU A 92 10.67 -2.20 -14.43
CA LEU A 92 10.08 -0.86 -14.45
C LEU A 92 10.37 -0.07 -13.18
N PHE A 93 10.17 -0.70 -12.01
CA PHE A 93 10.49 -0.12 -10.72
C PHE A 93 11.96 0.25 -10.63
N PHE A 94 12.87 -0.62 -11.07
CA PHE A 94 14.31 -0.34 -11.05
C PHE A 94 14.69 0.87 -11.93
N PHE A 95 14.17 0.96 -13.15
CA PHE A 95 14.42 2.12 -14.02
C PHE A 95 13.80 3.41 -13.46
N ASN A 96 12.61 3.31 -12.86
CA ASN A 96 11.97 4.44 -12.20
C ASN A 96 12.73 4.85 -10.93
N LEU A 97 13.30 3.90 -10.19
CA LEU A 97 14.15 4.17 -9.03
C LEU A 97 15.39 4.97 -9.42
N ILE A 98 16.07 4.59 -10.51
CA ILE A 98 17.23 5.35 -11.03
C ILE A 98 16.81 6.77 -11.44
N LYS A 99 15.71 6.91 -12.20
CA LYS A 99 15.21 8.22 -12.63
C LYS A 99 14.81 9.11 -11.45
N SER A 100 14.11 8.55 -10.48
CA SER A 100 13.74 9.24 -9.25
C SER A 100 14.96 9.61 -8.42
N ALA A 101 15.97 8.74 -8.33
CA ALA A 101 17.23 9.07 -7.65
C ALA A 101 17.92 10.29 -8.27
N ILE A 102 18.09 10.29 -9.59
CA ILE A 102 18.69 11.44 -10.29
C ILE A 102 17.83 12.69 -10.09
N GLY A 103 16.51 12.58 -10.28
CA GLY A 103 15.60 13.72 -10.18
C GLY A 103 15.58 14.34 -8.78
N VAL A 104 15.47 13.53 -7.73
CA VAL A 104 15.47 14.00 -6.34
C VAL A 104 16.80 14.65 -5.99
N LEU A 105 17.93 14.05 -6.38
CA LEU A 105 19.24 14.64 -6.13
C LEU A 105 19.38 15.99 -6.84
N VAL A 106 19.03 16.08 -8.12
CA VAL A 106 19.09 17.34 -8.87
C VAL A 106 18.22 18.42 -8.20
N ILE A 107 16.99 18.08 -7.82
CA ILE A 107 16.10 19.02 -7.11
C ILE A 107 16.73 19.43 -5.79
N TRP A 108 17.26 18.50 -5.01
CA TRP A 108 17.90 18.78 -3.72
C TRP A 108 19.05 19.79 -3.85
N PHE A 109 20.01 19.53 -4.74
CA PHE A 109 21.15 20.41 -4.96
C PHE A 109 20.72 21.79 -5.50
N VAL A 110 19.87 21.82 -6.52
CA VAL A 110 19.42 23.09 -7.13
C VAL A 110 18.60 23.91 -6.14
N SER A 111 17.67 23.29 -5.40
CA SER A 111 16.85 23.98 -4.42
C SER A 111 17.68 24.53 -3.25
N LYS A 112 18.64 23.77 -2.73
CA LYS A 112 19.56 24.25 -1.69
C LYS A 112 20.39 25.44 -2.18
N PHE A 113 20.91 25.35 -3.40
CA PHE A 113 21.71 26.43 -3.98
C PHE A 113 20.88 27.72 -4.15
N MET A 114 19.68 27.61 -4.73
CA MET A 114 18.80 28.76 -4.95
C MET A 114 18.31 29.38 -3.64
N MET A 115 17.92 28.56 -2.65
CA MET A 115 17.51 29.08 -1.36
C MET A 115 18.67 29.72 -0.60
N GLY A 116 19.88 29.12 -0.64
CA GLY A 116 21.08 29.72 -0.05
C GLY A 116 21.38 31.09 -0.64
N TRP A 117 21.29 31.23 -1.97
CA TRP A 117 21.42 32.54 -2.63
C TRP A 117 20.41 33.57 -2.13
N ILE A 118 19.13 33.20 -2.03
CA ILE A 118 18.07 34.09 -1.55
C ILE A 118 18.34 34.51 -0.10
N VAL A 119 18.67 33.56 0.78
CA VAL A 119 18.96 33.82 2.19
C VAL A 119 20.19 34.73 2.34
N GLY A 120 21.25 34.48 1.55
CA GLY A 120 22.46 35.31 1.55
C GLY A 120 22.18 36.74 1.09
N ILE A 121 21.37 36.94 0.04
CA ILE A 121 20.97 38.27 -0.43
C ILE A 121 20.16 39.00 0.64
N ILE A 122 19.17 38.35 1.25
CA ILE A 122 18.35 38.95 2.33
C ILE A 122 19.24 39.36 3.50
N ALA A 123 20.16 38.49 3.92
CA ALA A 123 21.07 38.79 5.01
C ALA A 123 21.97 40.00 4.66
N GLY A 124 22.49 40.04 3.43
CA GLY A 124 23.29 41.15 2.91
C GLY A 124 22.55 42.49 2.95
N PHE A 125 21.27 42.52 2.59
CA PHE A 125 20.46 43.75 2.61
C PHE A 125 20.11 44.24 4.02
N ILE A 126 19.86 43.34 4.96
CA ILE A 126 19.40 43.70 6.32
C ILE A 126 20.58 43.97 7.25
N TYR A 127 21.63 43.15 7.17
CA TYR A 127 22.72 43.11 8.15
C TYR A 127 24.10 43.45 7.56
N GLY A 128 24.20 43.61 6.24
CA GLY A 128 25.46 43.80 5.52
C GLY A 128 26.07 42.48 5.03
N PHE A 129 27.06 42.57 4.12
CA PHE A 129 27.68 41.41 3.47
C PHE A 129 28.87 40.82 4.24
N GLU A 130 29.39 41.52 5.24
CA GLU A 130 30.47 41.02 6.09
C GLU A 130 29.91 40.27 7.30
N LEU A 131 29.47 39.02 7.06
CA LEU A 131 28.85 38.18 8.07
C LEU A 131 29.82 37.10 8.56
N SER A 132 30.16 37.15 9.85
CA SER A 132 30.99 36.13 10.49
C SER A 132 30.19 34.97 11.08
N ASN A 133 28.87 35.12 11.20
CA ASN A 133 27.95 34.11 11.72
C ASN A 133 26.54 34.37 11.15
N ASN A 134 25.62 33.44 11.40
CA ASN A 134 24.21 33.63 11.07
C ASN A 134 23.63 34.85 11.82
N PRO A 135 23.24 35.93 11.10
CA PRO A 135 22.76 37.18 11.72
C PRO A 135 21.28 37.13 12.11
N PHE A 136 20.54 36.10 11.71
CA PHE A 136 19.11 36.03 11.97
C PHE A 136 18.83 35.74 13.46
N PRO A 137 17.74 36.28 14.03
CA PRO A 137 17.28 35.89 15.36
C PRO A 137 16.63 34.49 15.34
N SER A 138 16.62 33.80 16.48
CA SER A 138 15.80 32.58 16.65
C SER A 138 14.30 32.91 16.52
N PRO A 139 13.49 32.04 15.90
CA PRO A 139 13.82 30.68 15.45
C PRO A 139 14.36 30.58 14.02
N ILE A 140 14.42 31.69 13.27
CA ILE A 140 14.84 31.70 11.86
C ILE A 140 16.29 31.21 11.72
N LYS A 141 17.14 31.61 12.66
CA LYS A 141 18.51 31.12 12.78
C LYS A 141 18.59 29.59 12.71
N GLU A 142 17.82 28.91 13.56
CA GLU A 142 17.85 27.45 13.70
C GLU A 142 17.38 26.76 12.43
N VAL A 143 16.38 27.33 11.74
CA VAL A 143 15.91 26.80 10.45
C VAL A 143 17.00 26.92 9.38
N ILE A 144 17.70 28.06 9.33
CA ILE A 144 18.77 28.29 8.36
C ILE A 144 19.98 27.40 8.66
N ASP A 145 20.39 27.30 9.93
CA ASP A 145 21.52 26.44 10.34
C ASP A 145 21.18 24.97 10.08
N PHE A 146 19.94 24.54 10.35
CA PHE A 146 19.47 23.19 10.01
C PHE A 146 19.49 22.93 8.50
N ALA A 147 19.12 23.94 7.69
CA ALA A 147 18.99 23.79 6.26
C ALA A 147 20.31 23.96 5.49
N PHE A 148 21.27 24.73 5.97
CA PHE A 148 22.49 25.06 5.20
C PHE A 148 23.79 24.84 5.97
N GLY A 149 23.70 24.42 7.23
CA GLY A 149 24.85 24.30 8.13
C GLY A 149 25.12 25.59 8.90
N VAL A 150 25.75 25.45 10.06
CA VAL A 150 26.04 26.55 11.00
C VAL A 150 27.02 27.57 10.39
N ASP A 151 27.90 27.10 9.51
CA ASP A 151 28.98 27.89 8.89
C ASP A 151 28.58 28.46 7.51
N PHE A 152 27.29 28.39 7.14
CA PHE A 152 26.80 28.82 5.83
C PHE A 152 27.19 30.27 5.49
N PHE A 153 27.04 31.20 6.44
CA PHE A 153 27.36 32.62 6.20
C PHE A 153 28.85 32.92 6.19
N GLN A 154 29.68 32.09 6.83
CA GLN A 154 31.13 32.25 6.81
C GLN A 154 31.74 31.80 5.48
N THR A 155 31.24 30.68 4.98
CA THR A 155 31.75 30.05 3.75
C THR A 155 31.06 30.55 2.49
N ALA A 156 29.87 31.14 2.63
CA ALA A 156 28.97 31.51 1.53
C ALA A 156 28.64 30.34 0.59
N VAL A 157 28.80 29.10 1.07
CA VAL A 157 28.52 27.88 0.32
C VAL A 157 27.47 27.09 1.10
N PRO A 158 26.30 26.78 0.51
CA PRO A 158 25.31 25.92 1.13
C PRO A 158 25.90 24.54 1.43
N ASP A 159 25.84 24.09 2.68
CA ASP A 159 26.04 22.67 2.95
C ASP A 159 24.83 21.91 2.38
N PHE A 160 25.10 20.96 1.48
CA PHE A 160 24.07 20.13 0.89
C PHE A 160 23.62 19.02 1.83
N PHE A 161 24.45 18.66 2.83
CA PHE A 161 24.16 17.60 3.78
C PHE A 161 24.51 18.03 5.22
N PRO A 162 23.90 19.12 5.74
CA PRO A 162 24.18 19.61 7.10
C PRO A 162 23.80 18.59 8.17
N ASN A 163 22.86 17.68 7.88
CA ASN A 163 22.44 16.61 8.75
C ASN A 163 22.51 15.28 7.98
N PRO A 164 23.70 14.72 7.76
CA PRO A 164 23.93 13.68 6.74
C PRO A 164 23.03 12.45 6.91
N VAL A 165 22.73 12.05 8.15
CA VAL A 165 21.83 10.92 8.44
C VAL A 165 20.38 11.25 8.11
N LEU A 166 19.88 12.41 8.55
CA LEU A 166 18.49 12.83 8.31
C LEU A 166 18.24 13.14 6.83
N ASP A 167 19.18 13.84 6.20
CA ASP A 167 19.13 14.19 4.78
C ASP A 167 19.09 12.91 3.91
N ALA A 168 19.91 11.91 4.23
CA ALA A 168 19.90 10.62 3.55
C ALA A 168 18.54 9.90 3.68
N TRP A 169 17.92 9.95 4.87
CA TRP A 169 16.59 9.37 5.08
C TRP A 169 15.51 10.09 4.27
N ILE A 170 15.49 11.43 4.31
CA ILE A 170 14.51 12.25 3.59
C ILE A 170 14.63 12.00 2.07
N ILE A 171 15.86 12.05 1.54
CA ILE A 171 16.14 11.80 0.13
C ILE A 171 15.77 10.36 -0.24
N GLY A 172 16.19 9.38 0.56
CA GLY A 172 15.91 7.96 0.31
C GLY A 172 14.41 7.66 0.28
N ILE A 173 13.65 8.18 1.24
CA ILE A 173 12.19 8.02 1.29
C ILE A 173 11.54 8.69 0.08
N ALA A 174 11.95 9.90 -0.28
CA ALA A 174 11.41 10.61 -1.45
C ALA A 174 11.68 9.85 -2.76
N ILE A 175 12.88 9.28 -2.93
CA ILE A 175 13.25 8.47 -4.08
C ILE A 175 12.35 7.23 -4.18
N ILE A 176 12.22 6.47 -3.09
CA ILE A 176 11.38 5.27 -3.07
C ILE A 176 9.92 5.63 -3.36
N PHE A 177 9.40 6.67 -2.72
CA PHE A 177 8.02 7.12 -2.91
C PHE A 177 7.74 7.50 -4.37
N LEU A 178 8.61 8.34 -4.98
CA LEU A 178 8.45 8.74 -6.38
C LEU A 178 8.61 7.55 -7.34
N ALA A 179 9.52 6.62 -7.04
CA ALA A 179 9.69 5.41 -7.84
C ALA A 179 8.44 4.53 -7.79
N LEU A 180 7.81 4.38 -6.61
CA LEU A 180 6.55 3.66 -6.46
C LEU A 180 5.42 4.35 -7.23
N VAL A 181 5.23 5.65 -7.02
CA VAL A 181 4.18 6.43 -7.71
C VAL A 181 4.32 6.30 -9.23
N THR A 182 5.52 6.53 -9.77
CA THR A 182 5.74 6.47 -11.23
C THR A 182 5.62 5.05 -11.82
N THR A 183 5.84 4.02 -11.00
CA THR A 183 5.70 2.62 -11.43
C THR A 183 4.23 2.20 -11.48
N PHE A 184 3.43 2.58 -10.48
CA PHE A 184 2.05 2.13 -10.38
C PHE A 184 1.03 3.09 -11.03
N SER A 185 1.38 4.38 -11.22
CA SER A 185 0.46 5.36 -11.83
C SER A 185 0.19 5.15 -13.31
N LYS A 186 0.98 4.33 -14.02
CA LYS A 186 0.82 4.05 -15.45
C LYS A 186 0.02 2.79 -15.78
N THR A 187 -0.61 2.16 -14.79
CA THR A 187 -1.24 0.84 -14.96
C THR A 187 -2.72 0.87 -15.38
N GLU A 188 -3.28 2.05 -15.67
CA GLU A 188 -4.60 2.18 -16.29
C GLU A 188 -4.47 2.52 -17.78
N VAL A 189 -4.41 1.49 -18.63
CA VAL A 189 -4.80 1.54 -20.05
C VAL A 189 -5.49 0.22 -20.41
#